data_AF-A0A674ER10-F1
#
_entry.id   AF-A0A674ER10-F1
#
_cell.length_a   1.000
_cell.length_b   1.000
_cell.length_c   1.000
_cell.angle_alpha   90.00
_cell.angle_beta   90.00
_cell.angle_gamma   90.00
#
_symmetry.space_group_name_H-M   'P 1'
#
loop_
_entity.id
_entity.type
_entity.pdbx_description
1 polymer ?
#
loop_
_entity_poly.entity_id
_entity_poly.type
_entity_poly.pdbx_seq_one_letter_code
_entity_poly.pdbx_strand_id
1 'polypeptide(L)'
;MLYSQWPLSRVFWLLSLSMIPRKSTWPTQILNTSKICRRISTPSFLCTCNSPIIFICKDLPESVLICCPSRRIDDCIGLTIKCYFIRDGSLKIIKWCVFLFYRDFTVSSEDIEIDKDNPQWYYYFLCGVKGIQEHLGKVPLSGMKCVVDGTIPASSGLSSSSALVCCAALLTMEANHKSLNKVALAEISAKCERYIGTEGGGMDQSISFLAEEGTAKLIEFQPLRASDVRLPEGAVFVISNCCVEMNKAATSHFNIRVVECRIATKMLAKARGLEWGRLLKLSQVQTELEASLEEMLRLVAEVLHPEPYSREEVCKALGITTEQLCTDLLSPNTQHVTQFKLYQRARHVYGEAARVLRFKSVCDEAPSAPNGVQRLGDLMKQSHASCRDLYECSCLELDQLVETCLESGAVGSRLTGAGWGGCAVSMVPTDKVESFLKSVRELYYTPDPRRAELENHSLFVTKPGGGAAIFLED
;
A
#
# COMPACT_ATOMS: atom_id res chain seq x y z
N MET A 1 36.15 -0.88 -47.22
CA MET A 1 36.95 -1.83 -46.44
C MET A 1 37.58 -1.05 -45.30
N LEU A 2 37.39 -1.24 -44.00
CA LEU A 2 36.69 -2.18 -43.12
C LEU A 2 36.49 -1.38 -41.80
N TYR A 3 35.27 -1.05 -41.37
CA TYR A 3 34.57 -1.67 -40.23
C TYR A 3 35.26 -2.87 -39.56
N SER A 4 35.63 -2.70 -38.27
CA SER A 4 35.75 -3.71 -37.20
C SER A 4 36.57 -3.11 -36.02
N GLN A 5 36.43 -3.45 -34.74
CA GLN A 5 35.57 -4.38 -34.01
C GLN A 5 35.71 -4.11 -32.49
N TRP A 6 34.67 -4.48 -31.76
CA TRP A 6 34.65 -4.72 -30.31
C TRP A 6 35.62 -5.84 -29.86
N PRO A 7 35.91 -5.91 -28.55
CA PRO A 7 35.71 -7.17 -27.80
C PRO A 7 34.96 -6.89 -26.47
N LEU A 8 33.81 -7.48 -26.13
CA LEU A 8 33.49 -8.88 -25.82
C LEU A 8 34.49 -9.60 -24.89
N SER A 9 34.19 -9.54 -23.59
CA SER A 9 34.30 -10.68 -22.66
C SER A 9 33.10 -10.57 -21.68
N ARG A 10 31.95 -11.19 -21.98
CA ARG A 10 31.56 -12.56 -21.57
C ARG A 10 31.89 -12.88 -20.11
N VAL A 11 31.01 -12.47 -19.21
CA VAL A 11 30.64 -13.31 -18.07
C VAL A 11 29.21 -13.79 -18.34
N PHE A 12 29.10 -15.08 -18.67
CA PHE A 12 27.86 -15.82 -18.68
C PHE A 12 27.34 -15.86 -17.24
N TRP A 13 26.18 -15.24 -17.00
CA TRP A 13 25.22 -15.80 -16.06
C TRP A 13 23.96 -16.08 -16.84
N LEU A 14 23.64 -17.36 -16.96
CA LEU A 14 22.33 -17.83 -17.41
C LEU A 14 21.28 -17.06 -16.60
N LEU A 15 20.54 -16.19 -17.27
CA LEU A 15 19.25 -15.71 -16.81
C LEU A 15 18.36 -16.95 -16.66
N SER A 16 18.37 -17.51 -15.45
CA SER A 16 17.21 -18.26 -14.97
C SER A 16 16.06 -17.27 -15.04
N LEU A 17 15.23 -17.40 -16.07
CA LEU A 17 13.83 -17.00 -15.99
C LEU A 17 13.30 -17.70 -14.74
N SER A 18 13.25 -16.99 -13.62
CA SER A 18 12.55 -17.44 -12.43
C SER A 18 11.07 -17.44 -12.78
N MET A 19 10.64 -18.49 -13.48
CA MET A 19 9.25 -18.90 -13.49
C MET A 19 8.81 -19.01 -12.03
N ILE A 20 7.59 -18.60 -11.74
CA ILE A 20 6.92 -18.82 -10.46
C ILE A 20 7.25 -20.27 -10.04
N PRO A 21 7.92 -20.51 -8.91
CA PRO A 21 8.20 -21.87 -8.49
C PRO A 21 6.84 -22.57 -8.35
N ARG A 22 6.59 -23.56 -9.21
CA ARG A 22 5.33 -24.33 -9.27
C ARG A 22 5.07 -25.19 -8.03
N LYS A 23 5.91 -25.12 -7.00
CA LYS A 23 5.89 -26.03 -5.86
C LYS A 23 6.34 -25.32 -4.59
N SER A 24 5.39 -24.74 -3.86
CA SER A 24 5.48 -24.60 -2.41
C SER A 24 4.48 -25.58 -1.82
N THR A 25 4.97 -26.63 -1.16
CA THR A 25 4.12 -27.59 -0.44
C THR A 25 3.42 -26.91 0.72
N TRP A 26 2.19 -27.33 0.99
CA TRP A 26 1.27 -26.79 1.99
C TRP A 26 1.94 -26.54 3.36
N PRO A 27 1.92 -25.30 3.91
CA PRO A 27 2.11 -25.07 5.33
C PRO A 27 0.99 -25.78 6.10
N THR A 28 1.34 -26.48 7.17
CA THR A 28 0.47 -27.41 7.91
C THR A 28 -0.73 -26.73 8.58
N GLN A 29 -0.89 -25.40 8.49
CA GLN A 29 -2.05 -24.66 9.02
C GLN A 29 -2.96 -24.04 7.95
N ILE A 30 -2.62 -24.10 6.65
CA ILE A 30 -3.64 -24.03 5.58
C ILE A 30 -4.58 -25.25 5.67
N LEU A 31 -4.35 -26.22 6.56
CA LEU A 31 -5.29 -27.29 6.93
C LEU A 31 -6.53 -26.82 7.72
N ASN A 32 -6.61 -25.55 8.15
CA ASN A 32 -7.90 -24.97 8.55
C ASN A 32 -8.86 -24.76 7.36
N THR A 33 -8.41 -25.03 6.12
CA THR A 33 -9.27 -25.27 4.95
C THR A 33 -10.22 -26.46 5.12
N SER A 34 -10.05 -27.31 6.14
CA SER A 34 -10.94 -28.45 6.43
C SER A 34 -12.39 -28.05 6.76
N LYS A 35 -12.68 -26.81 7.18
CA LYS A 35 -14.06 -26.30 7.27
C LYS A 35 -14.61 -25.79 5.92
N ILE A 36 -13.72 -25.33 5.03
CA ILE A 36 -14.07 -24.75 3.72
C ILE A 36 -14.26 -25.85 2.65
N CYS A 37 -13.45 -26.91 2.69
CA CYS A 37 -13.54 -28.03 1.73
C CYS A 37 -14.74 -28.98 1.98
N ARG A 38 -15.42 -28.88 3.13
CA ARG A 38 -16.56 -29.77 3.45
C ARG A 38 -17.89 -29.39 2.78
N ARG A 39 -17.99 -28.23 2.10
CA ARG A 39 -19.24 -27.76 1.47
C ARG A 39 -19.12 -27.39 -0.01
N ILE A 40 -17.92 -27.29 -0.56
CA ILE A 40 -17.67 -26.97 -1.98
C ILE A 40 -16.64 -27.98 -2.49
N SER A 41 -16.78 -28.41 -3.75
CA SER A 41 -15.84 -29.29 -4.45
C SER A 41 -14.36 -28.84 -4.30
N THR A 42 -13.42 -29.70 -4.64
CA THR A 42 -11.99 -29.40 -4.66
C THR A 42 -11.68 -28.23 -5.63
N PRO A 43 -10.96 -27.18 -5.18
CA PRO A 43 -10.60 -26.04 -6.02
C PRO A 43 -9.56 -26.44 -7.07
N SER A 44 -9.49 -25.70 -8.18
CA SER A 44 -8.48 -25.93 -9.22
C SER A 44 -7.10 -25.40 -8.79
N PHE A 45 -7.06 -24.30 -8.04
CA PHE A 45 -5.86 -23.72 -7.40
C PHE A 45 -6.26 -22.68 -6.35
N LEU A 46 -5.30 -22.27 -5.51
CA LEU A 46 -5.44 -21.21 -4.51
C LEU A 46 -4.49 -20.06 -4.82
N CYS A 47 -4.93 -18.83 -4.59
CA CYS A 47 -4.08 -17.65 -4.68
C CYS A 47 -4.11 -16.91 -3.35
N THR A 48 -2.94 -16.44 -2.88
CA THR A 48 -2.85 -15.60 -1.69
C THR A 48 -2.13 -14.31 -1.97
N CYS A 49 -2.52 -13.26 -1.24
CA CYS A 49 -1.84 -11.98 -1.24
C CYS A 49 -1.86 -11.40 0.17
N ASN A 50 -0.68 -11.05 0.69
CA ASN A 50 -0.53 -10.46 2.02
C ASN A 50 -0.69 -8.95 1.95
N SER A 51 -1.27 -8.38 2.99
CA SER A 51 -1.42 -6.93 3.13
C SER A 51 -0.09 -6.22 3.38
N PRO A 52 0.05 -4.92 3.11
CA PRO A 52 1.19 -4.11 3.56
C PRO A 52 1.07 -3.63 5.02
N ILE A 53 2.21 -3.47 5.70
CA ILE A 53 2.44 -2.58 6.84
C ILE A 53 3.55 -1.61 6.49
N ILE A 54 3.24 -0.32 6.65
CA ILE A 54 4.17 0.76 6.35
C ILE A 54 4.88 1.17 7.65
N PHE A 55 6.16 0.79 7.78
CA PHE A 55 6.93 1.11 8.98
C PHE A 55 7.27 2.60 9.07
N ILE A 56 7.56 3.23 7.93
CA ILE A 56 7.75 4.67 7.79
C ILE A 56 7.45 5.06 6.35
N CYS A 57 6.90 6.25 6.13
CA CYS A 57 6.34 6.78 4.88
C CYS A 57 4.81 6.77 4.80
N LYS A 58 4.26 7.78 4.10
CA LYS A 58 2.89 7.85 3.59
C LYS A 58 2.90 8.75 2.35
N ASP A 59 2.27 8.27 1.27
CA ASP A 59 1.97 9.05 0.06
C ASP A 59 3.18 9.71 -0.65
N LEU A 60 4.33 9.04 -0.69
CA LEU A 60 5.47 9.46 -1.51
C LEU A 60 5.53 8.77 -2.87
N PRO A 61 6.07 9.45 -3.91
CA PRO A 61 6.23 8.86 -5.23
C PRO A 61 7.54 8.10 -5.44
N GLU A 62 8.55 8.22 -4.57
CA GLU A 62 9.92 7.73 -4.86
C GLU A 62 10.29 6.47 -4.12
N SER A 63 10.20 6.47 -2.79
CA SER A 63 10.58 5.30 -2.00
C SER A 63 9.78 5.14 -0.72
N VAL A 64 9.52 3.88 -0.35
CA VAL A 64 8.78 3.51 0.86
C VAL A 64 9.43 2.30 1.50
N LEU A 65 9.58 2.33 2.82
CA LEU A 65 10.02 1.19 3.60
C LEU A 65 8.81 0.47 4.19
N ILE A 66 8.60 -0.75 3.71
CA ILE A 66 7.35 -1.47 3.87
C ILE A 66 7.59 -2.96 3.97
N CYS A 67 6.66 -3.66 4.60
CA CYS A 67 6.71 -5.11 4.64
C CYS A 67 5.31 -5.70 4.71
N CYS A 68 5.14 -6.94 4.26
CA CYS A 68 3.92 -7.69 4.53
C CYS A 68 3.93 -8.22 5.97
N PRO A 69 2.88 -8.04 6.78
CA PRO A 69 2.75 -8.73 8.04
C PRO A 69 2.63 -10.23 7.84
N SER A 70 3.24 -10.96 8.76
CA SER A 70 2.88 -12.31 9.15
C SER A 70 2.60 -12.32 10.66
N ARG A 71 1.54 -12.98 11.12
CA ARG A 71 1.31 -13.29 12.54
C ARG A 71 1.95 -14.67 12.77
N ARG A 72 2.78 -14.83 13.81
CA ARG A 72 3.46 -16.08 14.25
C ARG A 72 3.37 -17.30 13.28
N ILE A 73 4.50 -17.65 12.66
CA ILE A 73 4.87 -18.90 11.93
C ILE A 73 3.91 -19.47 10.87
N ASP A 74 2.59 -19.27 10.91
CA ASP A 74 1.65 -19.95 10.03
C ASP A 74 0.32 -19.19 9.76
N ASP A 75 0.09 -18.01 10.39
CA ASP A 75 -1.11 -17.19 10.21
C ASP A 75 -0.81 -15.94 9.36
N CYS A 76 -0.94 -16.06 8.04
CA CYS A 76 -0.88 -14.92 7.14
C CYS A 76 -2.07 -13.97 7.40
N ILE A 77 -1.77 -12.68 7.63
CA ILE A 77 -2.77 -11.61 7.51
C ILE A 77 -2.86 -11.30 6.02
N GLY A 78 -3.74 -12.05 5.37
CA GLY A 78 -3.78 -12.13 3.94
C GLY A 78 -5.18 -12.42 3.44
N LEU A 79 -5.30 -12.33 2.14
CA LEU A 79 -6.50 -12.70 1.41
C LEU A 79 -6.19 -13.97 0.62
N THR A 80 -7.05 -14.98 0.77
CA THR A 80 -6.99 -16.26 0.05
C THR A 80 -8.20 -16.36 -0.88
N ILE A 81 -7.96 -16.59 -2.17
CA ILE A 81 -9.02 -16.84 -3.14
C ILE A 81 -8.91 -18.26 -3.66
N LYS A 82 -10.01 -19.02 -3.54
CA LYS A 82 -10.17 -20.32 -4.17
C LYS A 82 -10.78 -20.14 -5.56
N CYS A 83 -10.14 -20.69 -6.58
CA CYS A 83 -10.63 -20.63 -7.96
C CYS A 83 -11.18 -21.98 -8.44
N TYR A 84 -12.27 -21.93 -9.18
CA TYR A 84 -12.89 -23.05 -9.87
C TYR A 84 -13.16 -22.65 -11.32
N PHE A 85 -12.65 -23.42 -12.28
CA PHE A 85 -12.97 -23.16 -13.69
C PHE A 85 -14.44 -23.43 -13.99
N ILE A 86 -15.07 -22.53 -14.75
CA ILE A 86 -16.43 -22.72 -15.26
C ILE A 86 -16.46 -22.54 -16.78
N ARG A 87 -17.31 -23.34 -17.43
CA ARG A 87 -17.38 -23.44 -18.90
C ARG A 87 -18.22 -22.36 -19.57
N ASP A 88 -18.99 -21.58 -18.81
CA ASP A 88 -19.99 -20.63 -19.31
C ASP A 88 -19.43 -19.22 -19.56
N GLY A 89 -18.11 -19.02 -19.50
CA GLY A 89 -17.46 -17.72 -19.72
C GLY A 89 -17.82 -16.64 -18.68
N SER A 90 -18.50 -17.01 -17.60
CA SER A 90 -18.90 -16.05 -16.55
C SER A 90 -17.85 -15.93 -15.46
N LEU A 91 -17.92 -14.84 -14.69
CA LEU A 91 -17.19 -14.63 -13.45
C LEU A 91 -18.18 -14.64 -12.29
N LYS A 92 -18.09 -15.66 -11.43
CA LYS A 92 -18.92 -15.82 -10.23
C LYS A 92 -18.05 -15.58 -9.00
N ILE A 93 -18.26 -14.47 -8.31
CA ILE A 93 -17.45 -14.05 -7.16
C ILE A 93 -18.29 -14.20 -5.89
N ILE A 94 -17.83 -15.04 -4.99
CA ILE A 94 -18.49 -15.38 -3.73
C ILE A 94 -17.55 -14.98 -2.61
N LYS A 95 -18.02 -14.24 -1.61
CA LYS A 95 -17.19 -13.94 -0.43
C LYS A 95 -17.57 -14.89 0.70
N TRP A 96 -16.58 -15.64 1.18
CA TRP A 96 -16.68 -16.40 2.41
C TRP A 96 -16.21 -15.50 3.54
N CYS A 97 -17.14 -15.07 4.39
CA CYS A 97 -16.80 -14.41 5.63
C CYS A 97 -17.80 -14.87 6.69
N VAL A 98 -17.34 -15.04 7.93
CA VAL A 98 -18.20 -15.33 9.09
C VAL A 98 -19.19 -14.18 9.33
N PHE A 99 -18.93 -13.01 8.76
CA PHE A 99 -19.80 -11.83 8.80
C PHE A 99 -20.63 -11.68 7.51
N LEU A 100 -21.95 -11.67 7.66
CA LEU A 100 -23.02 -11.71 6.63
C LEU A 100 -23.11 -10.49 5.67
N PHE A 101 -22.11 -9.60 5.62
CA PHE A 101 -22.26 -8.28 4.98
C PHE A 101 -21.93 -8.23 3.48
N TYR A 102 -21.31 -9.26 2.90
CA TYR A 102 -20.90 -9.25 1.50
C TYR A 102 -21.77 -10.17 0.66
N ARG A 103 -22.46 -9.60 -0.33
CA ARG A 103 -23.29 -10.35 -1.27
C ARG A 103 -22.46 -10.98 -2.38
N ASP A 104 -22.89 -12.16 -2.82
CA ASP A 104 -22.39 -12.82 -4.03
C ASP A 104 -22.63 -11.94 -5.26
N PHE A 105 -21.74 -12.05 -6.23
CA PHE A 105 -21.78 -11.26 -7.46
C PHE A 105 -21.47 -12.15 -8.68
N THR A 106 -22.13 -11.87 -9.80
CA THR A 106 -21.91 -12.59 -11.06
C THR A 106 -21.94 -11.61 -12.22
N VAL A 107 -20.96 -11.70 -13.12
CA VAL A 107 -20.86 -10.87 -14.32
C VAL A 107 -20.25 -11.65 -15.48
N SER A 108 -20.47 -11.19 -16.71
CA SER A 108 -19.72 -11.68 -17.87
C SER A 108 -18.24 -11.29 -17.77
N SER A 109 -17.34 -12.14 -18.24
CA SER A 109 -15.92 -11.76 -18.33
C SER A 109 -15.60 -10.78 -19.46
N GLU A 110 -16.54 -10.55 -20.38
CA GLU A 110 -16.32 -9.70 -21.56
C GLU A 110 -16.57 -8.21 -21.27
N ASP A 111 -17.65 -7.89 -20.54
CA ASP A 111 -18.12 -6.53 -20.30
C ASP A 111 -17.93 -6.11 -18.83
N ILE A 112 -16.68 -5.85 -18.45
CA ILE A 112 -16.35 -5.44 -17.07
C ILE A 112 -16.45 -3.92 -16.92
N GLU A 113 -17.56 -3.49 -16.31
CA GLU A 113 -17.77 -2.11 -15.88
C GLU A 113 -17.53 -1.96 -14.37
N ILE A 114 -16.92 -0.82 -13.99
CA ILE A 114 -16.60 -0.50 -12.61
C ILE A 114 -17.31 0.81 -12.27
N ASP A 115 -18.29 0.71 -11.37
CA ASP A 115 -19.00 1.85 -10.83
C ASP A 115 -18.16 2.49 -9.72
N LYS A 116 -17.71 3.72 -9.98
CA LYS A 116 -16.89 4.52 -9.05
C LYS A 116 -17.74 5.27 -8.03
N ASP A 117 -19.00 5.52 -8.34
CA ASP A 117 -19.90 6.33 -7.51
C ASP A 117 -20.51 5.47 -6.39
N ASN A 118 -20.57 4.15 -6.58
CA ASN A 118 -21.00 3.20 -5.57
C ASN A 118 -19.97 2.06 -5.38
N PRO A 119 -18.84 2.31 -4.71
CA PRO A 119 -17.75 1.34 -4.58
C PRO A 119 -18.14 0.12 -3.72
N GLN A 120 -18.52 -0.97 -4.39
CA GLN A 120 -18.76 -2.29 -3.81
C GLN A 120 -17.49 -3.14 -3.74
N TRP A 121 -17.47 -4.12 -2.83
CA TRP A 121 -16.28 -4.94 -2.57
C TRP A 121 -15.79 -5.72 -3.81
N TYR A 122 -16.70 -6.22 -4.64
CA TYR A 122 -16.38 -7.01 -5.83
C TYR A 122 -15.76 -6.15 -6.94
N TYR A 123 -15.95 -4.82 -6.95
CA TYR A 123 -15.29 -3.97 -7.93
C TYR A 123 -13.77 -3.94 -7.78
N TYR A 124 -13.24 -4.13 -6.58
CA TYR A 124 -11.79 -4.30 -6.37
C TYR A 124 -11.27 -5.59 -7.04
N PHE A 125 -12.04 -6.68 -6.97
CA PHE A 125 -11.72 -7.91 -7.70
C PHE A 125 -11.75 -7.65 -9.21
N LEU A 126 -12.80 -7.00 -9.70
CA LEU A 126 -12.96 -6.65 -11.12
C LEU A 126 -11.88 -5.69 -11.62
N CYS A 127 -11.35 -4.79 -10.80
CA CYS A 127 -10.18 -3.97 -11.14
C CYS A 127 -9.00 -4.85 -11.56
N GLY A 128 -8.69 -5.88 -10.77
CA GLY A 128 -7.62 -6.84 -11.07
C GLY A 128 -7.85 -7.60 -12.37
N VAL A 129 -9.06 -8.15 -12.54
CA VAL A 129 -9.45 -8.89 -13.76
C VAL A 129 -9.36 -8.00 -15.00
N LYS A 130 -9.98 -6.82 -14.95
CA LYS A 130 -10.01 -5.85 -16.06
C LYS A 130 -8.60 -5.40 -16.45
N GLY A 131 -7.74 -5.12 -15.47
CA GLY A 131 -6.35 -4.73 -15.71
C GLY A 131 -5.58 -5.82 -16.49
N ILE A 132 -5.79 -7.09 -16.15
CA ILE A 132 -5.18 -8.21 -16.90
C ILE A 132 -5.83 -8.37 -18.28
N GLN A 133 -7.15 -8.25 -18.39
CA GLN A 133 -7.86 -8.32 -19.67
C GLN A 133 -7.32 -7.29 -20.66
N GLU A 134 -7.18 -6.03 -20.23
CA GLU A 134 -6.64 -4.95 -21.05
C GLU A 134 -5.17 -5.20 -21.42
N HIS A 135 -4.36 -5.68 -20.47
CA HIS A 135 -2.96 -6.04 -20.74
C HIS A 135 -2.82 -7.14 -21.79
N LEU A 136 -3.71 -8.13 -21.79
CA LEU A 136 -3.72 -9.23 -22.76
C LEU A 136 -4.36 -8.83 -24.11
N GLY A 137 -4.74 -7.57 -24.31
CA GLY A 137 -5.33 -7.09 -25.57
C GLY A 137 -6.83 -7.35 -25.69
N LYS A 138 -7.57 -7.38 -24.57
CA LYS A 138 -9.03 -7.61 -24.50
C LYS A 138 -9.48 -8.94 -25.08
N VAL A 139 -8.64 -9.98 -24.95
CA VAL A 139 -9.03 -11.35 -25.31
C VAL A 139 -10.12 -11.88 -24.38
N PRO A 140 -10.99 -12.79 -24.86
CA PRO A 140 -11.93 -13.49 -23.99
C PRO A 140 -11.18 -14.19 -22.86
N LEU A 141 -11.61 -13.95 -21.62
CA LEU A 141 -11.03 -14.58 -20.45
C LEU A 141 -11.75 -15.89 -20.14
N SER A 142 -11.02 -16.80 -19.48
CA SER A 142 -11.60 -18.02 -18.94
C SER A 142 -12.61 -17.68 -17.83
N GLY A 143 -13.77 -18.35 -17.87
CA GLY A 143 -14.77 -18.23 -16.82
C GLY A 143 -14.26 -18.80 -15.50
N MET A 144 -14.53 -18.10 -14.39
CA MET A 144 -14.05 -18.45 -13.06
C MET A 144 -15.16 -18.32 -12.02
N LYS A 145 -15.25 -19.30 -11.12
CA LYS A 145 -15.96 -19.19 -9.86
C LYS A 145 -14.94 -19.05 -8.74
N CYS A 146 -15.02 -17.95 -8.00
CA CYS A 146 -14.02 -17.55 -7.01
C CYS A 146 -14.66 -17.44 -5.63
N VAL A 147 -14.06 -18.08 -4.62
CA VAL A 147 -14.43 -17.91 -3.21
C VAL A 147 -13.34 -17.10 -2.52
N VAL A 148 -13.68 -15.90 -2.06
CA VAL A 148 -12.76 -14.96 -1.41
C VAL A 148 -12.88 -15.08 0.10
N ASP A 149 -11.79 -15.39 0.78
CA ASP A 149 -11.67 -15.44 2.24
C ASP A 149 -10.52 -14.51 2.66
N GLY A 150 -10.69 -13.75 3.74
CA GLY A 150 -9.69 -12.75 4.14
C GLY A 150 -9.71 -12.47 5.63
N THR A 151 -8.52 -12.46 6.23
CA THR A 151 -8.31 -12.21 7.66
C THR A 151 -7.88 -10.77 7.94
N ILE A 152 -7.61 -9.98 6.89
CA ILE A 152 -7.23 -8.57 6.98
C ILE A 152 -8.45 -7.75 7.42
N PRO A 153 -8.36 -6.97 8.53
CA PRO A 153 -9.42 -6.06 8.92
C PRO A 153 -9.73 -5.08 7.79
N ALA A 154 -10.98 -5.04 7.33
CA ALA A 154 -11.39 -4.16 6.25
C ALA A 154 -11.25 -2.68 6.65
N SER A 155 -10.97 -1.80 5.68
CA SER A 155 -10.95 -0.34 5.87
C SER A 155 -10.07 0.16 7.02
N SER A 156 -9.02 -0.60 7.35
CA SER A 156 -8.18 -0.40 8.54
C SER A 156 -6.77 0.14 8.23
N GLY A 157 -6.51 0.62 7.01
CA GLY A 157 -5.18 1.08 6.62
C GLY A 157 -4.15 -0.03 6.38
N LEU A 158 -4.56 -1.31 6.41
CA LEU A 158 -3.73 -2.46 6.02
C LEU A 158 -3.93 -2.89 4.55
N SER A 159 -4.49 -2.02 3.72
CA SER A 159 -4.68 -2.21 2.26
C SER A 159 -5.25 -3.57 1.82
N SER A 160 -6.33 -4.00 2.47
CA SER A 160 -7.13 -5.15 2.05
C SER A 160 -7.67 -5.02 0.60
N SER A 161 -7.87 -3.79 0.11
CA SER A 161 -8.27 -3.49 -1.27
C SER A 161 -7.22 -3.94 -2.28
N SER A 162 -5.98 -3.53 -2.07
CA SER A 162 -4.86 -3.86 -2.95
C SER A 162 -4.54 -5.34 -2.91
N ALA A 163 -4.63 -6.00 -1.74
CA ALA A 163 -4.49 -7.44 -1.63
C ALA A 163 -5.54 -8.18 -2.50
N LEU A 164 -6.79 -7.71 -2.50
CA LEU A 164 -7.85 -8.25 -3.35
C LEU A 164 -7.58 -8.03 -4.84
N VAL A 165 -7.14 -6.82 -5.23
CA VAL A 165 -6.80 -6.48 -6.62
C VAL A 165 -5.63 -7.34 -7.12
N CYS A 166 -4.55 -7.42 -6.35
CA CYS A 166 -3.36 -8.20 -6.70
C CYS A 166 -3.68 -9.69 -6.78
N CYS A 167 -4.44 -10.23 -5.83
CA CYS A 167 -4.86 -11.63 -5.85
C CYS A 167 -5.77 -11.93 -7.06
N ALA A 168 -6.71 -11.05 -7.40
CA ALA A 168 -7.56 -11.18 -8.58
C ALA A 168 -6.75 -11.12 -9.89
N ALA A 169 -5.77 -10.22 -9.98
CA ALA A 169 -4.88 -10.13 -11.14
C ALA A 169 -4.03 -11.40 -11.32
N LEU A 170 -3.39 -11.89 -10.25
CA LEU A 170 -2.58 -13.12 -10.29
C LEU A 170 -3.43 -14.34 -10.66
N LEU A 171 -4.61 -14.46 -10.05
CA LEU A 171 -5.56 -15.54 -10.34
C LEU A 171 -6.07 -15.48 -11.79
N THR A 172 -6.32 -14.29 -12.34
CA THR A 172 -6.75 -14.13 -13.74
C THR A 172 -5.65 -14.58 -14.70
N MET A 173 -4.38 -14.26 -14.40
CA MET A 173 -3.24 -14.72 -15.21
C MET A 173 -3.13 -16.25 -15.21
N GLU A 174 -3.20 -16.86 -14.02
CA GLU A 174 -3.12 -18.31 -13.87
C GLU A 174 -4.28 -19.03 -14.57
N ALA A 175 -5.50 -18.53 -14.39
CA ALA A 175 -6.70 -19.10 -15.03
C ALA A 175 -6.63 -19.08 -16.56
N ASN A 176 -5.90 -18.13 -17.15
CA ASN A 176 -5.74 -18.03 -18.59
C ASN A 176 -4.42 -18.65 -19.08
N HIS A 177 -3.71 -19.39 -18.21
CA HIS A 177 -2.42 -20.01 -18.50
C HIS A 177 -1.40 -19.04 -19.09
N LYS A 178 -1.42 -17.80 -18.61
CA LYS A 178 -0.47 -16.74 -18.96
C LYS A 178 0.48 -16.53 -17.77
N SER A 179 1.65 -15.96 -18.04
CA SER A 179 2.61 -15.61 -16.99
C SER A 179 3.12 -14.19 -17.17
N LEU A 180 3.35 -13.52 -16.04
CA LEU A 180 4.00 -12.22 -15.95
C LEU A 180 4.96 -12.25 -14.77
N ASN A 181 6.01 -11.45 -14.84
CA ASN A 181 6.88 -11.25 -13.70
C ASN A 181 6.17 -10.42 -12.61
N LYS A 182 6.63 -10.55 -11.36
CA LYS A 182 6.05 -9.89 -10.19
C LYS A 182 6.03 -8.35 -10.30
N VAL A 183 7.04 -7.76 -10.95
CA VAL A 183 7.13 -6.31 -11.17
C VAL A 183 6.00 -5.84 -12.09
N ALA A 184 5.80 -6.50 -13.22
CA ALA A 184 4.73 -6.18 -14.16
C ALA A 184 3.35 -6.36 -13.52
N LEU A 185 3.15 -7.43 -12.73
CA LEU A 185 1.91 -7.62 -11.97
C LEU A 185 1.66 -6.48 -10.98
N ALA A 186 2.67 -6.05 -10.23
CA ALA A 186 2.57 -4.91 -9.32
C ALA A 186 2.21 -3.62 -10.05
N GLU A 187 2.87 -3.32 -11.17
CA GLU A 187 2.61 -2.10 -11.96
C GLU A 187 1.20 -2.11 -12.58
N ILE A 188 0.74 -3.26 -13.08
CA ILE A 188 -0.62 -3.40 -13.62
C ILE A 188 -1.65 -3.24 -12.50
N SER A 189 -1.47 -3.93 -11.38
CA SER A 189 -2.38 -3.83 -10.23
C SER A 189 -2.46 -2.41 -9.67
N ALA A 190 -1.34 -1.69 -9.61
CA ALA A 190 -1.31 -0.30 -9.16
C ALA A 190 -2.11 0.64 -10.10
N LYS A 191 -2.05 0.39 -11.41
CA LYS A 191 -2.82 1.16 -12.39
C LYS A 191 -4.31 0.82 -12.32
N CYS A 192 -4.66 -0.47 -12.28
CA CYS A 192 -6.05 -0.89 -12.37
C CYS A 192 -6.85 -0.70 -11.07
N GLU A 193 -6.21 -0.66 -9.89
CA GLU A 193 -6.93 -0.30 -8.65
C GLU A 193 -7.52 1.11 -8.74
N ARG A 194 -6.92 2.02 -9.53
CA ARG A 194 -7.49 3.37 -9.76
C ARG A 194 -8.82 3.36 -10.49
N TYR A 195 -9.21 2.24 -11.11
CA TYR A 195 -10.55 2.11 -11.67
C TYR A 195 -11.65 2.23 -10.63
N ILE A 196 -11.37 2.00 -9.34
CA ILE A 196 -12.33 2.24 -8.25
C ILE A 196 -12.52 3.73 -7.90
N GLY A 197 -11.71 4.63 -8.48
CA GLY A 197 -11.78 6.07 -8.25
C GLY A 197 -10.72 6.65 -7.29
N THR A 198 -9.94 5.81 -6.61
CA THR A 198 -8.81 6.27 -5.78
C THR A 198 -7.59 6.60 -6.63
N GLU A 199 -6.95 7.75 -6.41
CA GLU A 199 -5.72 8.14 -7.11
C GLU A 199 -4.44 7.64 -6.41
N GLY A 200 -4.48 6.39 -5.93
CA GLY A 200 -3.42 5.77 -5.14
C GLY A 200 -2.07 5.60 -5.88
N GLY A 201 -1.02 5.41 -5.08
CA GLY A 201 0.32 5.02 -5.54
C GLY A 201 0.43 3.54 -5.90
N GLY A 202 1.67 3.04 -6.01
CA GLY A 202 1.96 1.63 -6.35
C GLY A 202 2.54 0.81 -5.20
N MET A 203 2.64 1.39 -3.99
CA MET A 203 3.32 0.81 -2.84
C MET A 203 2.67 -0.49 -2.36
N ASP A 204 1.37 -0.48 -2.15
CA ASP A 204 0.62 -1.61 -1.60
C ASP A 204 0.70 -2.82 -2.53
N GLN A 205 0.54 -2.60 -3.82
CA GLN A 205 0.59 -3.63 -4.85
C GLN A 205 2.02 -4.15 -5.05
N SER A 206 3.01 -3.26 -4.97
CA SER A 206 4.42 -3.63 -5.09
C SER A 206 4.85 -4.56 -3.97
N ILE A 207 4.57 -4.22 -2.71
CA ILE A 207 4.97 -5.11 -1.60
C ILE A 207 4.16 -6.40 -1.61
N SER A 208 2.87 -6.34 -1.98
CA SER A 208 2.02 -7.51 -2.15
C SER A 208 2.62 -8.55 -3.08
N PHE A 209 3.37 -8.17 -4.12
CA PHE A 209 4.06 -9.12 -5.02
C PHE A 209 5.53 -9.36 -4.65
N LEU A 210 6.26 -8.31 -4.27
CA LEU A 210 7.72 -8.30 -4.13
C LEU A 210 8.22 -8.59 -2.71
N ALA A 211 7.32 -8.75 -1.72
CA ALA A 211 7.73 -9.14 -0.38
C ALA A 211 8.41 -10.50 -0.34
N GLU A 212 9.35 -10.63 0.58
CA GLU A 212 10.07 -11.86 0.88
C GLU A 212 10.09 -12.05 2.40
N GLU A 213 9.92 -13.29 2.81
CA GLU A 213 9.84 -13.64 4.23
C GLU A 213 11.15 -13.26 4.95
N GLY A 214 11.00 -12.72 6.17
CA GLY A 214 12.13 -12.35 7.01
C GLY A 214 12.77 -10.97 6.73
N THR A 215 12.38 -10.27 5.66
CA THR A 215 12.93 -8.94 5.34
C THR A 215 11.86 -7.89 5.06
N ALA A 216 12.08 -6.65 5.51
CA ALA A 216 11.38 -5.51 4.95
C ALA A 216 11.96 -5.16 3.58
N LYS A 217 11.27 -4.32 2.81
CA LYS A 217 11.73 -3.83 1.52
C LYS A 217 11.72 -2.30 1.49
N LEU A 218 12.78 -1.72 0.94
CA LEU A 218 12.74 -0.39 0.36
C LEU A 218 12.21 -0.55 -1.08
N ILE A 219 11.00 -0.09 -1.31
CA ILE A 219 10.41 -0.06 -2.65
C ILE A 219 10.71 1.28 -3.26
N GLU A 220 11.32 1.30 -4.44
CA GLU A 220 11.57 2.50 -5.24
C GLU A 220 10.68 2.48 -6.48
N PHE A 221 10.31 3.65 -7.01
CA PHE A 221 9.52 3.77 -8.23
C PHE A 221 10.28 4.53 -9.32
N GLN A 222 9.98 4.19 -10.58
CA GLN A 222 10.55 4.81 -11.80
C GLN A 222 12.08 4.59 -11.95
N PRO A 223 12.55 3.33 -12.15
CA PRO A 223 11.77 2.09 -12.33
C PRO A 223 11.37 1.44 -11.00
N LEU A 224 10.36 0.56 -11.03
CA LEU A 224 9.96 -0.20 -9.84
C LEU A 224 11.09 -1.15 -9.40
N ARG A 225 11.62 -0.94 -8.20
CA ARG A 225 12.63 -1.80 -7.55
C ARG A 225 12.23 -2.11 -6.12
N ALA A 226 12.66 -3.26 -5.62
CA ALA A 226 12.53 -3.63 -4.21
C ALA A 226 13.89 -4.11 -3.70
N SER A 227 14.41 -3.45 -2.67
CA SER A 227 15.69 -3.76 -2.04
C SER A 227 15.49 -4.18 -0.60
N ASP A 228 16.21 -5.18 -0.14
CA ASP A 228 16.08 -5.70 1.22
C ASP A 228 16.46 -4.66 2.27
N VAL A 229 15.69 -4.64 3.35
CA VAL A 229 16.06 -3.93 4.57
C VAL A 229 15.88 -4.85 5.76
N ARG A 230 17.02 -5.16 6.40
CA ARG A 230 17.04 -5.92 7.64
C ARG A 230 16.63 -5.00 8.79
N LEU A 231 15.53 -5.36 9.43
CA LEU A 231 15.07 -4.68 10.64
C LEU A 231 16.03 -5.02 11.80
N PRO A 232 16.25 -4.10 12.76
CA PRO A 232 17.17 -4.35 13.86
C PRO A 232 16.68 -5.50 14.74
N GLU A 233 17.62 -6.24 15.32
CA GLU A 233 17.33 -7.22 16.35
C GLU A 233 16.87 -6.53 17.65
N GLY A 234 16.17 -7.28 18.50
CA GLY A 234 15.75 -6.80 19.82
C GLY A 234 14.48 -5.95 19.84
N ALA A 235 13.83 -5.74 18.70
CA ALA A 235 12.49 -5.17 18.63
C ALA A 235 11.58 -5.96 17.68
N VAL A 236 10.27 -5.90 17.94
CA VAL A 236 9.23 -6.41 17.08
C VAL A 236 8.26 -5.30 16.73
N PHE A 237 7.52 -5.49 15.64
CA PHE A 237 6.44 -4.60 15.27
C PHE A 237 5.11 -5.16 15.73
N VAL A 238 4.28 -4.29 16.32
CA VAL A 238 2.93 -4.62 16.79
C VAL A 238 1.95 -3.71 16.07
N ILE A 239 0.91 -4.31 15.50
CA ILE A 239 -0.20 -3.60 14.89
C ILE A 239 -1.34 -3.48 15.90
N SER A 240 -1.91 -2.28 15.96
CA SER A 240 -3.05 -1.93 16.79
C SER A 240 -4.06 -1.15 15.95
N ASN A 241 -5.28 -1.66 15.77
CA ASN A 241 -6.37 -0.98 15.07
C ASN A 241 -7.13 -0.05 16.02
N CYS A 242 -7.33 1.22 15.64
CA CYS A 242 -8.10 2.18 16.43
C CYS A 242 -9.61 1.93 16.39
N CYS A 243 -10.06 0.98 15.55
CA CYS A 243 -11.45 0.57 15.34
C CYS A 243 -12.35 1.62 14.67
N VAL A 244 -11.74 2.65 14.06
CA VAL A 244 -12.42 3.58 13.14
C VAL A 244 -12.17 3.12 11.72
N GLU A 245 -13.23 2.81 10.99
CA GLU A 245 -13.14 2.42 9.57
C GLU A 245 -13.04 3.65 8.68
N MET A 246 -12.13 3.61 7.69
CA MET A 246 -12.03 4.63 6.65
C MET A 246 -12.03 3.98 5.26
N ASN A 247 -13.13 4.15 4.54
CA ASN A 247 -13.23 3.75 3.14
C ASN A 247 -12.67 4.84 2.22
N LYS A 248 -11.46 4.59 1.71
CA LYS A 248 -10.70 5.50 0.85
C LYS A 248 -11.44 5.84 -0.46
N ALA A 249 -12.15 4.86 -1.04
CA ALA A 249 -12.85 5.05 -2.31
C ALA A 249 -14.17 5.82 -2.13
N ALA A 250 -14.78 5.75 -0.95
CA ALA A 250 -16.04 6.42 -0.65
C ALA A 250 -15.88 7.88 -0.19
N THR A 251 -14.65 8.35 0.04
CA THR A 251 -14.39 9.71 0.55
C THR A 251 -13.40 10.47 -0.33
N SER A 252 -13.46 11.80 -0.32
CA SER A 252 -12.56 12.65 -1.12
C SER A 252 -11.21 12.91 -0.45
N HIS A 253 -11.07 12.67 0.86
CA HIS A 253 -9.90 13.04 1.67
C HIS A 253 -8.56 12.63 1.05
N PHE A 254 -8.48 11.38 0.57
CA PHE A 254 -7.27 10.87 -0.07
C PHE A 254 -6.93 11.63 -1.36
N ASN A 255 -7.89 11.76 -2.27
CA ASN A 255 -7.66 12.44 -3.56
C ASN A 255 -7.42 13.95 -3.38
N ILE A 256 -7.97 14.59 -2.34
CA ILE A 256 -7.65 15.99 -2.00
C ILE A 256 -6.15 16.13 -1.76
N ARG A 257 -5.54 15.23 -0.98
CA ARG A 257 -4.09 15.28 -0.71
C ARG A 257 -3.26 15.07 -1.98
N VAL A 258 -3.68 14.16 -2.86
CA VAL A 258 -3.04 13.94 -4.16
C VAL A 258 -3.07 15.22 -5.01
N VAL A 259 -4.22 15.88 -5.06
CA VAL A 259 -4.39 17.16 -5.78
C VAL A 259 -3.55 18.27 -5.17
N GLU A 260 -3.53 18.42 -3.84
CA GLU A 260 -2.69 19.41 -3.16
C GLU A 260 -1.20 19.21 -3.50
N CYS A 261 -0.71 17.96 -3.49
CA CYS A 261 0.67 17.64 -3.90
C CYS A 261 0.91 17.91 -5.39
N ARG A 262 -0.07 17.62 -6.26
CA ARG A 262 0.01 17.89 -7.71
C ARG A 262 0.12 19.39 -7.96
N ILE A 263 -0.71 20.21 -7.31
CA ILE A 263 -0.65 21.67 -7.44
C ILE A 263 0.68 22.20 -6.88
N ALA A 264 1.12 21.72 -5.71
CA ALA A 264 2.41 22.11 -5.15
C ALA A 264 3.59 21.78 -6.08
N THR A 265 3.55 20.62 -6.74
CA THR A 265 4.52 20.24 -7.79
C THR A 265 4.59 21.31 -8.88
N LYS A 266 3.44 21.71 -9.40
CA LYS A 266 3.31 22.68 -10.50
C LYS A 266 3.86 24.06 -10.08
N MET A 267 3.54 24.50 -8.86
CA MET A 267 4.02 25.76 -8.28
C MET A 267 5.54 25.78 -8.13
N LEU A 268 6.12 24.74 -7.51
CA LEU A 268 7.56 24.64 -7.30
C LEU A 268 8.32 24.59 -8.63
N ALA A 269 7.82 23.80 -9.59
CA ALA A 269 8.39 23.71 -10.92
C ALA A 269 8.39 25.06 -11.64
N LYS A 270 7.25 25.77 -11.62
CA LYS A 270 7.13 27.09 -12.26
C LYS A 270 8.05 28.12 -11.62
N ALA A 271 8.16 28.13 -10.29
CA ALA A 271 9.04 29.05 -9.57
C ALA A 271 10.53 28.87 -9.90
N ARG A 272 10.94 27.67 -10.35
CA ARG A 272 12.31 27.37 -10.80
C ARG A 272 12.46 27.33 -12.32
N GLY A 273 11.47 27.82 -13.08
CA GLY A 273 11.56 27.90 -14.54
C GLY A 273 11.52 26.55 -15.26
N LEU A 274 11.06 25.49 -14.60
CA LEU A 274 10.86 24.19 -15.22
C LEU A 274 9.55 24.16 -16.02
N GLU A 275 9.50 23.29 -17.04
CA GLU A 275 8.28 22.93 -17.78
C GLU A 275 7.26 22.25 -16.85
N TRP A 276 6.54 23.04 -16.05
CA TRP A 276 5.66 22.55 -15.00
C TRP A 276 4.50 21.70 -15.56
N GLY A 277 4.09 21.93 -16.81
CA GLY A 277 3.01 21.20 -17.49
C GLY A 277 3.20 19.68 -17.50
N ARG A 278 4.45 19.20 -17.68
CA ARG A 278 4.77 17.76 -17.68
C ARG A 278 4.92 17.12 -16.29
N LEU A 279 5.15 17.92 -15.24
CA LEU A 279 5.46 17.40 -13.90
C LEU A 279 4.19 17.22 -13.07
N LEU A 280 3.96 16.01 -12.57
CA LEU A 280 2.76 15.64 -11.81
C LEU A 280 3.06 15.32 -10.34
N LYS A 281 4.33 15.03 -10.01
CA LYS A 281 4.78 14.59 -8.69
C LYS A 281 5.94 15.45 -8.18
N LEU A 282 5.94 15.70 -6.87
CA LEU A 282 6.98 16.46 -6.17
C LEU A 282 8.39 15.88 -6.38
N SER A 283 8.49 14.56 -6.47
CA SER A 283 9.73 13.83 -6.82
C SER A 283 10.37 14.29 -8.12
N GLN A 284 9.54 14.56 -9.13
CA GLN A 284 10.04 14.94 -10.45
C GLN A 284 10.68 16.33 -10.40
N VAL A 285 10.17 17.24 -9.57
CA VAL A 285 10.80 18.55 -9.36
C VAL A 285 12.17 18.38 -8.73
N GLN A 286 12.29 17.52 -7.70
CA GLN A 286 13.58 17.22 -7.07
C GLN A 286 14.57 16.64 -8.08
N THR A 287 14.13 15.68 -8.89
CA THR A 287 14.96 15.03 -9.90
C THR A 287 15.43 16.02 -10.96
N GLU A 288 14.53 16.84 -11.51
CA GLU A 288 14.87 17.83 -12.56
C GLU A 288 15.77 18.97 -12.04
N LEU A 289 15.74 19.25 -10.74
CA LEU A 289 16.63 20.22 -10.10
C LEU A 289 17.94 19.60 -9.58
N GLU A 290 18.08 18.28 -9.65
CA GLU A 290 19.20 17.52 -9.05
C GLU A 290 19.46 17.91 -7.58
N ALA A 291 18.39 18.20 -6.84
CA ALA A 291 18.47 18.76 -5.49
C ALA A 291 18.35 17.67 -4.40
N SER A 292 19.02 17.90 -3.28
CA SER A 292 18.81 17.11 -2.06
C SER A 292 17.44 17.40 -1.43
N LEU A 293 16.94 16.48 -0.60
CA LEU A 293 15.68 16.66 0.12
C LEU A 293 15.71 17.87 1.09
N GLU A 294 16.88 18.21 1.63
CA GLU A 294 17.06 19.39 2.47
C GLU A 294 16.98 20.70 1.67
N GLU A 295 17.48 20.71 0.45
CA GLU A 295 17.32 21.84 -0.49
C GLU A 295 15.86 21.96 -0.94
N MET A 296 15.17 20.84 -1.18
CA MET A 296 13.74 20.86 -1.51
C MET A 296 12.89 21.40 -0.36
N LEU A 297 13.20 21.08 0.90
CA LEU A 297 12.52 21.64 2.06
C LEU A 297 12.73 23.16 2.18
N ARG A 298 13.95 23.65 1.87
CA ARG A 298 14.24 25.09 1.80
C ARG A 298 13.47 25.76 0.66
N LEU A 299 13.43 25.12 -0.51
CA LEU A 299 12.64 25.58 -1.66
C LEU A 299 11.16 25.72 -1.33
N VAL A 300 10.57 24.73 -0.63
CA VAL A 300 9.17 24.81 -0.20
C VAL A 300 8.91 26.03 0.68
N ALA A 301 9.80 26.33 1.62
CA ALA A 301 9.68 27.50 2.50
C ALA A 301 9.92 28.84 1.78
N GLU A 302 10.70 28.85 0.71
CA GLU A 302 10.92 30.03 -0.13
C GLU A 302 9.72 30.33 -1.03
N VAL A 303 9.12 29.29 -1.64
CA VAL A 303 8.15 29.45 -2.74
C VAL A 303 6.71 29.37 -2.29
N LEU A 304 6.38 28.51 -1.32
CA LEU A 304 5.00 28.27 -0.90
C LEU A 304 4.73 28.95 0.45
N HIS A 305 3.76 29.86 0.50
CA HIS A 305 3.34 30.46 1.77
C HIS A 305 2.52 29.47 2.60
N PRO A 306 2.51 29.60 3.94
CA PRO A 306 1.84 28.65 4.82
C PRO A 306 0.30 28.72 4.76
N GLU A 307 -0.31 29.84 4.42
CA GLU A 307 -1.78 29.93 4.38
C GLU A 307 -2.38 29.10 3.23
N PRO A 308 -3.62 28.57 3.37
CA PRO A 308 -4.28 27.86 2.29
C PRO A 308 -4.47 28.72 1.05
N TYR A 309 -4.10 28.18 -0.12
CA TYR A 309 -4.25 28.84 -1.41
C TYR A 309 -5.69 28.75 -1.91
N SER A 310 -6.24 29.85 -2.43
CA SER A 310 -7.54 29.82 -3.12
C SER A 310 -7.41 29.30 -4.55
N ARG A 311 -8.55 28.94 -5.19
CA ARG A 311 -8.56 28.56 -6.61
C ARG A 311 -8.06 29.69 -7.51
N GLU A 312 -8.50 30.91 -7.24
CA GLU A 312 -8.12 32.12 -7.99
C GLU A 312 -6.62 32.38 -7.87
N GLU A 313 -6.07 32.18 -6.68
CA GLU A 313 -4.65 32.32 -6.43
C GLU A 313 -3.83 31.27 -7.19
N VAL A 314 -4.25 30.00 -7.16
CA VAL A 314 -3.61 28.93 -7.93
C VAL A 314 -3.66 29.23 -9.43
N CYS A 315 -4.84 29.63 -9.95
CA CYS A 315 -5.02 29.99 -11.35
C CYS A 315 -4.09 31.15 -11.75
N LYS A 316 -4.05 32.21 -10.95
CA LYS A 316 -3.18 33.37 -11.18
C LYS A 316 -1.69 32.98 -11.15
N ALA A 317 -1.27 32.19 -10.17
CA ALA A 317 0.11 31.79 -10.01
C ALA A 317 0.56 30.86 -11.15
N LEU A 318 -0.28 29.93 -11.63
CA LEU A 318 0.04 29.08 -12.78
C LEU A 318 -0.21 29.75 -14.14
N GLY A 319 -1.01 30.82 -14.19
CA GLY A 319 -1.42 31.47 -15.44
C GLY A 319 -2.39 30.59 -16.25
N ILE A 320 -3.31 29.92 -15.55
CA ILE A 320 -4.34 29.05 -16.14
C ILE A 320 -5.74 29.57 -15.84
N THR A 321 -6.73 29.12 -16.61
CA THR A 321 -8.14 29.43 -16.33
C THR A 321 -8.72 28.51 -15.26
N THR A 322 -9.87 28.87 -14.72
CA THR A 322 -10.61 28.02 -13.77
C THR A 322 -11.02 26.70 -14.40
N GLU A 323 -11.36 26.69 -15.69
CA GLU A 323 -11.68 25.46 -16.43
C GLU A 323 -10.45 24.54 -16.50
N GLN A 324 -9.27 25.07 -16.83
CA GLN A 324 -8.03 24.29 -16.86
C GLN A 324 -7.66 23.74 -15.49
N LEU A 325 -7.88 24.50 -14.41
CA LEU A 325 -7.73 23.99 -13.04
C LEU A 325 -8.65 22.78 -12.81
N CYS A 326 -9.93 22.87 -13.18
CA CYS A 326 -10.90 21.78 -13.04
C CYS A 326 -10.52 20.53 -13.84
N THR A 327 -10.08 20.69 -15.09
CA THR A 327 -9.86 19.57 -16.00
C THR A 327 -8.50 18.93 -15.83
N ASP A 328 -7.46 19.72 -15.56
CA ASP A 328 -6.08 19.25 -15.67
C ASP A 328 -5.45 18.93 -14.31
N LEU A 329 -5.97 19.54 -13.23
CA LEU A 329 -5.38 19.45 -11.90
C LEU A 329 -6.31 18.82 -10.85
N LEU A 330 -7.61 19.07 -10.92
CA LEU A 330 -8.58 18.46 -10.01
C LEU A 330 -9.04 17.08 -10.51
N SER A 331 -9.31 16.17 -9.59
CA SER A 331 -10.01 14.91 -9.87
C SER A 331 -11.53 15.10 -9.83
N PRO A 332 -12.34 14.19 -10.40
CA PRO A 332 -13.80 14.30 -10.38
C PRO A 332 -14.39 14.51 -8.97
N ASN A 333 -13.87 13.79 -7.97
CA ASN A 333 -14.32 13.90 -6.58
C ASN A 333 -13.62 15.00 -5.76
N THR A 334 -12.87 15.92 -6.38
CA THR A 334 -12.25 17.07 -5.70
C THR A 334 -12.66 18.41 -6.30
N GLN A 335 -13.60 18.42 -7.25
CA GLN A 335 -14.10 19.65 -7.89
C GLN A 335 -14.72 20.65 -6.91
N HIS A 336 -15.23 20.17 -5.77
CA HIS A 336 -15.84 20.97 -4.71
C HIS A 336 -14.81 21.69 -3.81
N VAL A 337 -13.53 21.37 -3.94
CA VAL A 337 -12.47 21.95 -3.09
C VAL A 337 -12.22 23.41 -3.50
N THR A 338 -12.16 24.29 -2.50
CA THR A 338 -11.98 25.74 -2.68
C THR A 338 -10.63 26.26 -2.16
N GLN A 339 -9.97 25.49 -1.28
CA GLN A 339 -8.70 25.86 -0.66
C GLN A 339 -7.70 24.70 -0.67
N PHE A 340 -6.41 24.99 -0.81
CA PHE A 340 -5.34 24.00 -0.92
C PHE A 340 -4.16 24.30 0.00
N LYS A 341 -3.76 23.33 0.85
CA LYS A 341 -2.64 23.48 1.81
C LYS A 341 -1.31 23.03 1.23
N LEU A 342 -0.85 23.74 0.20
CA LEU A 342 0.31 23.34 -0.62
C LEU A 342 1.61 23.22 0.18
N TYR A 343 1.92 24.23 1.02
CA TYR A 343 3.14 24.27 1.82
C TYR A 343 3.25 23.06 2.75
N GLN A 344 2.19 22.75 3.50
CA GLN A 344 2.18 21.66 4.46
C GLN A 344 2.32 20.31 3.77
N ARG A 345 1.63 20.10 2.63
CA ARG A 345 1.69 18.82 1.91
C ARG A 345 3.08 18.58 1.31
N ALA A 346 3.66 19.59 0.67
CA ALA A 346 5.00 19.48 0.10
C ALA A 346 6.07 19.27 1.19
N ARG A 347 5.98 20.00 2.31
CA ARG A 347 6.89 19.86 3.44
C ARG A 347 6.78 18.48 4.10
N HIS A 348 5.55 17.95 4.25
CA HIS A 348 5.35 16.57 4.69
C HIS A 348 6.04 15.59 3.75
N VAL A 349 5.79 15.69 2.44
CA VAL A 349 6.29 14.77 1.42
C VAL A 349 7.82 14.72 1.40
N TYR A 350 8.52 15.85 1.21
CA TYR A 350 9.99 15.82 1.19
C TYR A 350 10.58 15.42 2.55
N GLY A 351 9.96 15.86 3.66
CA GLY A 351 10.41 15.49 5.00
C GLY A 351 10.26 14.00 5.29
N GLU A 352 9.17 13.38 4.84
CA GLU A 352 8.93 11.95 4.98
C GLU A 352 9.88 11.13 4.10
N ALA A 353 10.20 11.62 2.88
CA ALA A 353 11.19 10.99 2.00
C ALA A 353 12.56 10.92 2.69
N ALA A 354 12.95 12.01 3.34
CA ALA A 354 14.22 12.08 4.06
C ALA A 354 14.24 11.10 5.24
N ARG A 355 13.11 10.96 5.94
CA ARG A 355 12.95 10.00 7.05
C ARG A 355 13.07 8.55 6.58
N VAL A 356 12.56 8.19 5.40
CA VAL A 356 12.71 6.84 4.83
C VAL A 356 14.18 6.51 4.60
N LEU A 357 14.92 7.40 3.94
CA LEU A 357 16.35 7.21 3.68
C LEU A 357 17.15 7.14 4.98
N ARG A 358 16.82 7.98 5.96
CA ARG A 358 17.42 7.95 7.31
C ARG A 358 17.12 6.64 8.03
N PHE A 359 15.88 6.14 7.96
CA PHE A 359 15.49 4.87 8.56
C PHE A 359 16.29 3.72 7.97
N LYS A 360 16.41 3.67 6.63
CA LYS A 360 17.23 2.67 5.95
C LYS A 360 18.70 2.76 6.39
N SER A 361 19.29 3.96 6.40
CA SER A 361 20.67 4.16 6.86
C SER A 361 20.89 3.61 8.27
N VAL A 362 19.95 3.89 9.19
CA VAL A 362 20.02 3.36 10.55
C VAL A 362 19.93 1.83 10.55
N CYS A 363 19.06 1.22 9.74
CA CYS A 363 18.98 -0.24 9.60
C CYS A 363 20.28 -0.85 9.04
N ASP A 364 20.89 -0.21 8.05
CA ASP A 364 22.15 -0.66 7.44
C ASP A 364 23.33 -0.55 8.44
N GLU A 365 23.30 0.45 9.33
CA GLU A 365 24.27 0.65 10.44
C GLU A 365 24.00 -0.23 11.67
N ALA A 366 22.74 -0.64 11.89
CA ALA A 366 22.25 -1.21 13.14
C ALA A 366 22.95 -2.48 13.67
N PRO A 367 23.55 -3.37 12.86
CA PRO A 367 24.31 -4.50 13.40
C PRO A 367 25.50 -4.07 14.28
N SER A 368 25.93 -2.81 14.19
CA SER A 368 27.14 -2.30 14.83
C SER A 368 26.95 -1.00 15.61
N ALA A 369 25.77 -0.35 15.54
CA ALA A 369 25.55 0.98 16.09
C ALA A 369 24.77 0.95 17.43
N PRO A 370 25.27 1.61 18.50
CA PRO A 370 24.51 1.76 19.74
C PRO A 370 23.23 2.58 19.49
N ASN A 371 22.14 2.23 20.18
CA ASN A 371 20.85 2.93 20.15
C ASN A 371 20.10 2.92 18.79
N GLY A 372 20.37 1.96 17.89
CA GLY A 372 19.67 1.83 16.62
C GLY A 372 18.14 1.80 16.75
N VAL A 373 17.61 0.98 17.66
CA VAL A 373 16.16 0.88 17.93
C VAL A 373 15.58 2.22 18.39
N GLN A 374 16.27 2.97 19.24
CA GLN A 374 15.80 4.30 19.70
C GLN A 374 15.75 5.30 18.54
N ARG A 375 16.81 5.35 17.71
CA ARG A 375 16.88 6.23 16.53
C ARG A 375 15.74 5.95 15.55
N LEU A 376 15.43 4.68 15.29
CA LEU A 376 14.30 4.29 14.45
C LEU A 376 12.95 4.70 15.06
N GLY A 377 12.78 4.53 16.38
CA GLY A 377 11.54 4.93 17.07
C GLY A 377 11.31 6.43 17.04
N ASP A 378 12.38 7.23 17.15
CA ASP A 378 12.30 8.68 17.00
C ASP A 378 11.86 9.08 15.58
N LEU A 379 12.35 8.39 14.54
CA LEU A 379 11.89 8.62 13.17
C LEU A 379 10.40 8.26 12.99
N MET A 380 9.92 7.18 13.61
CA MET A 380 8.50 6.81 13.58
C MET A 380 7.62 7.87 14.27
N LYS A 381 8.02 8.38 15.44
CA LYS A 381 7.30 9.46 16.14
C LYS A 381 7.25 10.75 15.31
N GLN A 382 8.36 11.12 14.68
CA GLN A 382 8.42 12.28 13.77
C GLN A 382 7.51 12.10 12.56
N SER A 383 7.46 10.89 11.98
CA SER A 383 6.54 10.57 10.90
C SER A 383 5.08 10.72 11.35
N HIS A 384 4.71 10.21 12.52
CA HIS A 384 3.35 10.38 13.05
C HIS A 384 2.97 11.85 13.23
N ALA A 385 3.82 12.63 13.89
CA ALA A 385 3.59 14.07 14.07
C ALA A 385 3.45 14.78 12.72
N SER A 386 4.27 14.44 11.73
CA SER A 386 4.14 15.00 10.38
C SER A 386 2.83 14.59 9.69
N CYS A 387 2.38 13.34 9.85
CA CYS A 387 1.10 12.87 9.31
C CYS A 387 -0.10 13.58 9.99
N ARG A 388 -0.02 13.81 11.30
CA ARG A 388 -1.06 14.47 12.09
C ARG A 388 -1.12 15.98 11.78
N ASP A 389 0.03 16.65 11.88
CA ASP A 389 0.09 18.12 11.92
C ASP A 389 0.27 18.76 10.53
N LEU A 390 1.07 18.14 9.65
CA LEU A 390 1.33 18.67 8.31
C LEU A 390 0.45 18.03 7.24
N TYR A 391 0.26 16.71 7.28
CA TYR A 391 -0.57 16.03 6.28
C TYR A 391 -2.03 15.91 6.70
N GLU A 392 -2.37 16.19 7.97
CA GLU A 392 -3.74 16.19 8.49
C GLU A 392 -4.52 14.93 8.07
N CYS A 393 -3.92 13.79 8.35
CA CYS A 393 -4.41 12.47 7.97
C CYS A 393 -4.43 11.47 9.13
N SER A 394 -4.36 11.98 10.37
CA SER A 394 -4.67 11.21 11.58
C SER A 394 -6.14 11.41 11.96
N CYS A 395 -6.54 10.88 13.11
CA CYS A 395 -7.81 11.16 13.78
C CYS A 395 -7.61 11.06 15.29
N LEU A 396 -8.61 11.49 16.07
CA LEU A 396 -8.54 11.50 17.53
C LEU A 396 -8.21 10.10 18.10
N GLU A 397 -8.87 9.08 17.58
CA GLU A 397 -8.71 7.69 18.02
C GLU A 397 -7.32 7.13 17.68
N LEU A 398 -6.78 7.49 16.51
CA LEU A 398 -5.40 7.12 16.15
C LEU A 398 -4.38 7.81 17.05
N ASP A 399 -4.57 9.09 17.35
CA ASP A 399 -3.65 9.86 18.18
C ASP A 399 -3.66 9.30 19.62
N GLN A 400 -4.84 9.02 20.17
CA GLN A 400 -5.00 8.36 21.48
C GLN A 400 -4.35 6.97 21.51
N LEU A 401 -4.53 6.17 20.45
CA LEU A 401 -3.93 4.84 20.37
C LEU A 401 -2.41 4.91 20.30
N VAL A 402 -1.87 5.84 19.50
CA VAL A 402 -0.42 6.03 19.38
C VAL A 402 0.18 6.45 20.72
N GLU A 403 -0.44 7.39 21.43
CA GLU A 403 -0.02 7.82 22.77
C GLU A 403 -0.05 6.64 23.75
N THR A 404 -1.17 5.89 23.79
CA THR A 404 -1.31 4.70 24.65
C THR A 404 -0.21 3.67 24.37
N CYS A 405 0.12 3.44 23.10
CA CYS A 405 1.20 2.52 22.72
C CYS A 405 2.57 3.02 23.22
N LEU A 406 2.86 4.32 23.13
CA LEU A 406 4.11 4.89 23.63
C LEU A 406 4.20 4.76 25.16
N GLU A 407 3.14 5.08 25.89
CA GLU A 407 3.05 4.92 27.35
C GLU A 407 3.19 3.46 27.78
N SER A 408 2.70 2.52 26.96
CA SER A 408 2.77 1.08 27.19
C SER A 408 4.14 0.47 26.87
N GLY A 409 5.12 1.26 26.44
CA GLY A 409 6.50 0.82 26.25
C GLY A 409 6.97 0.66 24.80
N ALA A 410 6.21 1.14 23.80
CA ALA A 410 6.72 1.25 22.44
C ALA A 410 7.82 2.34 22.35
N VAL A 411 8.88 2.04 21.61
CA VAL A 411 9.98 3.00 21.37
C VAL A 411 9.61 4.02 20.29
N GLY A 412 8.74 3.61 19.37
CA GLY A 412 8.11 4.49 18.39
C GLY A 412 6.76 3.93 17.96
N SER A 413 5.80 4.80 17.69
CA SER A 413 4.47 4.43 17.22
C SER A 413 3.95 5.49 16.25
N ARG A 414 3.22 5.05 15.24
CA ARG A 414 2.61 5.91 14.21
C ARG A 414 1.41 5.24 13.57
N LEU A 415 0.52 6.03 12.96
CA LEU A 415 -0.48 5.51 12.02
C LEU A 415 0.20 4.80 10.84
N THR A 416 -0.46 3.79 10.27
CA THR A 416 -0.07 3.12 9.01
C THR A 416 -1.20 3.17 7.99
N GLY A 417 -0.85 3.12 6.71
CA GLY A 417 -1.79 3.25 5.60
C GLY A 417 -2.31 4.68 5.40
N ALA A 418 -3.51 4.78 4.82
CA ALA A 418 -4.10 6.06 4.43
C ALA A 418 -4.59 6.91 5.62
N GLY A 419 -4.64 6.40 6.85
CA GLY A 419 -5.07 7.15 8.03
C GLY A 419 -6.54 7.59 8.00
N TRP A 420 -6.85 8.67 8.73
CA TRP A 420 -8.21 9.08 9.12
C TRP A 420 -9.02 7.96 9.81
N GLY A 421 -8.31 7.08 10.50
CA GLY A 421 -8.81 5.81 11.04
C GLY A 421 -7.85 4.65 10.72
N GLY A 422 -8.26 3.44 11.09
CA GLY A 422 -7.50 2.22 10.86
C GLY A 422 -6.38 1.97 11.88
N CYS A 423 -5.23 1.50 11.39
CA CYS A 423 -4.19 0.93 12.24
C CYS A 423 -3.04 1.89 12.55
N ALA A 424 -2.43 1.66 13.71
CA ALA A 424 -1.10 2.11 14.06
C ALA A 424 -0.11 0.93 14.04
N VAL A 425 1.15 1.25 13.80
CA VAL A 425 2.29 0.34 13.90
C VAL A 425 3.24 0.85 14.98
N SER A 426 3.55 -0.03 15.92
CA SER A 426 4.39 0.26 17.08
C SER A 426 5.63 -0.63 17.05
N MET A 427 6.81 -0.05 17.29
CA MET A 427 8.04 -0.80 17.47
C MET A 427 8.28 -0.99 18.97
N VAL A 428 8.28 -2.25 19.41
CA VAL A 428 8.30 -2.65 20.82
C VAL A 428 9.52 -3.51 21.09
N PRO A 429 10.32 -3.24 22.14
CA PRO A 429 11.43 -4.11 22.53
C PRO A 429 10.94 -5.54 22.81
N THR A 430 11.69 -6.54 22.37
CA THR A 430 11.26 -7.95 22.43
C THR A 430 10.90 -8.42 23.85
N ASP A 431 11.60 -7.91 24.86
CA ASP A 431 11.39 -8.20 26.27
C ASP A 431 10.14 -7.51 26.88
N LYS A 432 9.58 -6.51 26.19
CA LYS A 432 8.40 -5.75 26.64
C LYS A 432 7.10 -6.12 25.92
N VAL A 433 7.13 -7.07 24.99
CA VAL A 433 5.96 -7.37 24.14
C VAL A 433 4.73 -7.79 24.94
N GLU A 434 4.89 -8.71 25.89
CA GLU A 434 3.74 -9.21 26.68
C GLU A 434 3.13 -8.13 27.58
N SER A 435 3.96 -7.33 28.25
CA SER A 435 3.48 -6.21 29.08
C SER A 435 2.87 -5.10 28.24
N PHE A 436 3.43 -4.82 27.07
CA PHE A 436 2.88 -3.88 26.09
C PHE A 436 1.48 -4.31 25.65
N LEU A 437 1.31 -5.55 25.19
CA LEU A 437 0.01 -6.06 24.72
C LEU A 437 -1.04 -6.01 25.82
N LYS A 438 -0.68 -6.36 27.05
CA LYS A 438 -1.56 -6.27 28.22
C LYS A 438 -1.97 -4.81 28.49
N SER A 439 -1.02 -3.90 28.52
CA SER A 439 -1.28 -2.49 28.85
C SER A 439 -2.14 -1.82 27.79
N VAL A 440 -1.86 -2.02 26.50
CA VAL A 440 -2.68 -1.48 25.40
C VAL A 440 -4.09 -2.05 25.43
N ARG A 441 -4.25 -3.35 25.73
CA ARG A 441 -5.57 -3.96 25.93
C ARG A 441 -6.36 -3.22 27.02
N GLU A 442 -5.76 -3.09 28.20
CA GLU A 442 -6.41 -2.51 29.39
C GLU A 442 -6.72 -1.02 29.22
N LEU A 443 -5.83 -0.27 28.57
CA LEU A 443 -5.93 1.19 28.45
C LEU A 443 -6.78 1.65 27.26
N TYR A 444 -6.76 0.94 26.13
CA TYR A 444 -7.43 1.39 24.89
C TYR A 444 -8.64 0.55 24.49
N TYR A 445 -8.57 -0.78 24.62
CA TYR A 445 -9.61 -1.69 24.13
C TYR A 445 -10.67 -2.01 25.19
N THR A 446 -10.26 -2.44 26.38
CA THR A 446 -11.18 -2.83 27.47
C THR A 446 -12.17 -1.74 27.89
N PRO A 447 -11.81 -0.44 27.95
CA PRO A 447 -12.74 0.60 28.38
C PRO A 447 -13.94 0.83 27.45
N ASP A 448 -13.87 0.39 26.18
CA ASP A 448 -14.94 0.53 25.20
C ASP A 448 -15.43 -0.87 24.76
N PRO A 449 -16.68 -1.25 25.06
CA PRO A 449 -17.23 -2.57 24.69
C PRO A 449 -17.10 -2.90 23.20
N ARG A 450 -17.23 -1.91 22.31
CA ARG A 450 -17.11 -2.11 20.85
C ARG A 450 -15.69 -2.45 20.45
N ARG A 451 -14.70 -1.84 21.10
CA ARG A 451 -13.28 -2.11 20.86
C ARG A 451 -12.88 -3.45 21.49
N ALA A 452 -13.38 -3.76 22.67
CA ALA A 452 -13.14 -5.03 23.36
C ALA A 452 -13.58 -6.24 22.52
N GLU A 453 -14.73 -6.17 21.84
CA GLU A 453 -15.19 -7.23 20.93
C GLU A 453 -14.25 -7.47 19.74
N LEU A 454 -13.52 -6.44 19.29
CA LEU A 454 -12.64 -6.49 18.13
C LEU A 454 -11.17 -6.77 18.49
N GLU A 455 -10.82 -6.82 19.77
CA GLU A 455 -9.44 -6.82 20.27
C GLU A 455 -8.58 -7.95 19.65
N ASN A 456 -9.11 -9.17 19.62
CA ASN A 456 -8.41 -10.36 19.11
C ASN A 456 -7.94 -10.21 17.65
N HIS A 457 -8.62 -9.37 16.87
CA HIS A 457 -8.31 -9.06 15.48
C HIS A 457 -7.63 -7.69 15.31
N SER A 458 -7.62 -6.87 16.36
CA SER A 458 -7.18 -5.48 16.32
C SER A 458 -5.79 -5.28 16.92
N LEU A 459 -5.32 -6.17 17.80
CA LEU A 459 -4.01 -6.06 18.45
C LEU A 459 -3.16 -7.31 18.22
N PHE A 460 -2.04 -7.18 17.52
CA PHE A 460 -1.19 -8.33 17.20
C PHE A 460 0.26 -8.01 16.85
N VAL A 461 1.16 -8.90 17.25
CA VAL A 461 2.58 -8.89 16.86
C VAL A 461 2.71 -9.37 15.41
N THR A 462 3.64 -8.76 14.68
CA THR A 462 3.92 -9.13 13.30
C THR A 462 5.42 -9.30 13.00
N LYS A 463 5.71 -10.04 11.93
CA LYS A 463 7.03 -10.18 11.31
C LYS A 463 6.93 -10.04 9.79
N PRO A 464 8.05 -9.77 9.10
CA PRO A 464 8.09 -9.82 7.65
C PRO A 464 7.64 -11.15 7.03
N GLY A 465 6.54 -11.12 6.28
CA GLY A 465 5.99 -12.24 5.52
C GLY A 465 6.33 -12.18 4.02
N GLY A 466 6.10 -13.30 3.32
CA GLY A 466 6.29 -13.39 1.87
C GLY A 466 5.22 -12.66 1.05
N GLY A 467 5.51 -12.43 -0.23
CA GLY A 467 4.55 -11.86 -1.19
C GLY A 467 3.55 -12.86 -1.77
N ALA A 468 2.81 -12.43 -2.77
CA ALA A 468 1.75 -13.20 -3.41
C ALA A 468 2.26 -14.49 -4.04
N ALA A 469 1.46 -15.54 -3.89
CA ALA A 469 1.79 -16.89 -4.32
C ALA A 469 0.55 -17.67 -4.77
N ILE A 470 0.77 -18.63 -5.68
CA ILE A 470 -0.21 -19.62 -6.12
C ILE A 470 0.13 -20.94 -5.43
N PHE A 471 -0.87 -21.59 -4.83
CA PHE A 471 -0.76 -22.94 -4.31
C PHE A 471 -1.56 -23.90 -5.18
N LEU A 472 -0.90 -24.99 -5.55
CA LEU A 472 -1.50 -26.08 -6.31
C LEU A 472 -1.74 -27.26 -5.35
N GLU A 473 -2.90 -27.90 -5.47
CA GLU A 473 -3.17 -29.16 -4.78
C GLU A 473 -2.47 -30.27 -5.58
N ASP A 474 -1.67 -31.10 -4.89
CA ASP A 474 -0.94 -32.23 -5.51
C ASP A 474 -1.88 -33.40 -5.83
#